data_AF-A0A437MVS7-F1
#
_entry.id   AF-A0A437MVS7-F1
#
_cell.length_a   1.000
_cell.length_b   1.000
_cell.length_c   1.000
_cell.angle_alpha   90.00
_cell.angle_beta   90.00
_cell.angle_gamma   90.00
#
_symmetry.space_group_name_H-M   'P 1'
#
loop_
_entity.id
_entity.type
_entity.pdbx_description
1 polymer ?
#
loop_
_entity_poly.entity_id
_entity_poly.type
_entity_poly.pdbx_seq_one_letter_code
_entity_poly.pdbx_strand_id
1 'polypeptide(L)'
;MKKPSKDAIPVSVLRDTTVVADFEGLNGEGKILYLTPKCVLIGLDGIPHTLFVTSNFYPKNLLEEIGQDLFEVRQLILQPTFSNISSGEAGYGSIPDWITNLKKVELIKFAYINLDELWLLRDLPVKQMVLNNIKFSETDLFIKSVNLFHFLDGITYDDSISKEIISRVMLRKSGVKFSYKTD
;
A
#
# COMPACT_ATOMS: atom_id res chain seq x y z
N MET A 1 50.14 6.13 25.14
CA MET A 1 48.74 6.56 24.92
C MET A 1 48.02 5.53 24.04
N LYS A 2 46.84 5.13 24.52
CA LYS A 2 45.70 4.34 23.98
C LYS A 2 45.88 3.39 22.78
N LYS A 3 45.58 2.10 23.06
CA LYS A 3 45.07 1.11 22.10
C LYS A 3 43.76 1.63 21.45
N PRO A 4 43.50 1.37 20.17
CA PRO A 4 42.19 1.63 19.58
C PRO A 4 41.12 0.73 20.23
N SER A 5 39.98 1.34 20.52
CA SER A 5 38.80 0.73 21.14
C SER A 5 38.24 -0.39 20.26
N LYS A 6 37.95 -1.56 20.86
CA LYS A 6 36.88 -2.44 20.39
C LYS A 6 35.56 -1.68 20.58
N ASP A 7 34.57 -1.98 19.75
CA ASP A 7 33.23 -1.37 19.71
C ASP A 7 33.12 -0.07 18.91
N ALA A 8 33.19 -0.23 17.59
CA ALA A 8 32.29 0.49 16.71
C ALA A 8 31.79 -0.53 15.68
N ILE A 9 30.75 -1.27 16.05
CA ILE A 9 29.89 -1.91 15.05
C ILE A 9 29.52 -0.79 14.07
N PRO A 10 29.70 -0.96 12.76
CA PRO A 10 29.30 0.08 11.82
C PRO A 10 27.80 0.31 11.99
N VAL A 11 27.45 1.45 12.58
CA VAL A 11 26.07 1.94 12.54
C VAL A 11 25.86 2.33 11.09
N SER A 12 25.17 1.47 10.35
CA SER A 12 24.68 1.78 9.01
C SER A 12 23.71 2.95 9.12
N VAL A 13 24.23 4.16 9.04
CA VAL A 13 23.43 5.36 8.75
C VAL A 13 23.31 5.42 7.24
N LEU A 14 22.21 4.86 6.70
CA LEU A 14 21.85 4.99 5.30
C LEU A 14 20.69 5.97 5.16
N ARG A 15 20.93 7.03 4.39
CA ARG A 15 20.03 8.16 4.13
C ARG A 15 19.26 7.97 2.81
N ASP A 16 18.00 8.40 2.83
CA ASP A 16 17.19 9.02 1.76
C ASP A 16 16.51 8.20 0.64
N THR A 17 16.57 6.86 0.59
CA THR A 17 15.83 6.08 -0.44
C THR A 17 15.24 4.74 0.03
N THR A 18 15.12 4.52 1.34
CA THR A 18 14.66 3.23 1.88
C THR A 18 13.13 3.17 1.92
N VAL A 19 12.54 2.18 1.25
CA VAL A 19 11.19 1.71 1.57
C VAL A 19 11.26 1.10 2.96
N VAL A 20 10.75 1.82 3.97
CA VAL A 20 10.60 1.29 5.31
C VAL A 20 9.41 0.34 5.29
N ALA A 21 9.69 -0.95 5.32
CA ALA A 21 8.69 -1.96 5.61
C ALA A 21 8.75 -2.28 7.10
N ASP A 22 7.65 -2.01 7.77
CA ASP A 22 7.46 -2.44 9.14
C ASP A 22 7.05 -3.92 9.13
N PHE A 23 7.88 -4.76 9.77
CA PHE A 23 7.65 -6.19 9.93
C PHE A 23 7.22 -6.55 11.35
N GLU A 24 7.00 -5.57 12.24
CA GLU A 24 6.58 -5.84 13.61
C GLU A 24 5.28 -6.66 13.63
N GLY A 25 5.32 -7.78 14.33
CA GLY A 25 4.18 -8.70 14.47
C GLY A 25 4.02 -9.73 13.33
N LEU A 26 4.90 -9.76 12.33
CA LEU A 26 4.93 -10.80 11.31
C LEU A 26 5.93 -11.91 11.71
N ASN A 27 5.48 -13.17 11.64
CA ASN A 27 6.36 -14.32 11.85
C ASN A 27 7.09 -14.62 10.54
N GLY A 28 8.42 -14.53 10.54
CA GLY A 28 9.27 -14.88 9.40
C GLY A 28 10.41 -13.89 9.18
N GLU A 29 11.38 -14.27 8.36
CA GLU A 29 12.47 -13.39 7.95
C GLU A 29 12.03 -12.52 6.76
N GLY A 30 11.99 -11.20 6.96
CA GLY A 30 11.67 -10.23 5.92
C GLY A 30 12.84 -10.01 4.95
N LYS A 31 12.60 -10.18 3.65
CA LYS A 31 13.60 -9.96 2.59
C LYS A 31 13.03 -9.24 1.38
N ILE A 32 13.82 -8.37 0.76
CA ILE A 32 13.49 -7.77 -0.54
C ILE A 32 13.70 -8.84 -1.63
N LEU A 33 12.63 -9.20 -2.34
CA LEU A 33 12.65 -10.16 -3.44
C LEU A 33 12.85 -9.49 -4.80
N TYR A 34 12.37 -8.26 -4.96
CA TYR A 34 12.49 -7.49 -6.20
C TYR A 34 12.56 -5.99 -5.88
N LEU A 35 13.42 -5.27 -6.60
CA LEU A 35 13.63 -3.84 -6.39
C LEU A 35 13.87 -3.11 -7.71
N THR A 36 13.01 -2.14 -7.99
CA THR A 36 13.17 -1.14 -9.05
C THR A 36 12.72 0.22 -8.53
N PRO A 37 13.02 1.32 -9.23
CA PRO A 37 12.51 2.65 -8.87
C PRO A 37 10.98 2.77 -8.80
N LYS A 38 10.23 1.78 -9.32
CA LYS A 38 8.76 1.78 -9.44
C LYS A 38 8.07 0.64 -8.69
N CYS A 39 8.83 -0.34 -8.20
CA CYS A 39 8.30 -1.50 -7.52
C CYS A 39 9.30 -2.02 -6.49
N VAL A 40 8.81 -2.30 -5.27
CA VAL A 40 9.53 -3.07 -4.26
C VAL A 40 8.64 -4.23 -3.84
N LEU A 41 9.14 -5.45 -4.06
CA LEU A 41 8.49 -6.65 -3.56
C LEU A 41 9.27 -7.18 -2.36
N ILE A 42 8.54 -7.43 -1.28
CA ILE A 42 9.05 -7.95 -0.04
C ILE A 42 8.42 -9.31 0.21
N GLY A 43 9.24 -10.26 0.60
CA GLY A 43 8.81 -11.58 1.03
C GLY A 43 9.06 -11.83 2.51
N LEU A 44 8.28 -12.76 3.05
CA LEU A 44 8.52 -13.39 4.34
C LEU A 44 8.91 -14.84 4.07
N ASP A 45 10.05 -15.28 4.61
CA ASP A 45 10.59 -16.62 4.39
C ASP A 45 10.70 -16.99 2.89
N GLY A 46 10.98 -15.99 2.05
CA GLY A 46 11.12 -16.14 0.59
C GLY A 46 9.82 -16.08 -0.21
N ILE A 47 8.65 -16.02 0.43
CA ILE A 47 7.34 -15.96 -0.24
C ILE A 47 6.89 -14.50 -0.39
N PRO A 48 6.46 -14.04 -1.59
CA PRO A 48 5.92 -12.70 -1.79
C PRO A 48 4.80 -12.36 -0.79
N HIS A 49 4.95 -11.22 -0.11
CA HIS A 49 4.03 -10.81 0.95
C HIS A 49 3.55 -9.37 0.79
N THR A 50 4.47 -8.43 0.63
CA THR A 50 4.16 -7.00 0.55
C THR A 50 4.69 -6.42 -0.76
N LEU A 51 3.82 -5.75 -1.50
CA LEU A 51 4.13 -5.13 -2.78
C LEU A 51 3.92 -3.62 -2.70
N PHE A 52 5.01 -2.86 -2.84
CA PHE A 52 4.98 -1.42 -3.04
C PHE A 52 5.11 -1.13 -4.52
N VAL A 53 4.18 -0.37 -5.10
CA VAL A 53 4.18 -0.06 -6.53
C VAL A 53 3.78 1.37 -6.81
N THR A 54 4.33 1.91 -7.88
CA THR A 54 3.86 3.16 -8.46
C THR A 54 2.76 2.96 -9.49
N SER A 55 1.91 3.97 -9.68
CA SER A 55 0.82 3.91 -10.66
C SER A 55 1.27 3.66 -12.11
N ASN A 56 2.54 3.93 -12.42
CA ASN A 56 3.13 3.72 -13.75
C ASN A 56 4.01 2.45 -13.83
N PHE A 57 3.87 1.54 -12.86
CA PHE A 57 4.53 0.24 -12.86
C PHE A 57 3.75 -0.78 -13.71
N TYR A 58 4.47 -1.60 -14.47
CA TYR A 58 3.91 -2.68 -15.29
C TYR A 58 4.55 -4.02 -14.87
N PRO A 59 3.75 -5.07 -14.62
CA PRO A 59 4.22 -6.26 -13.92
C PRO A 59 5.01 -7.24 -14.79
N LYS A 60 5.13 -7.02 -16.11
CA LYS A 60 5.78 -7.99 -17.02
C LYS A 60 7.17 -8.42 -16.55
N ASN A 61 8.03 -7.47 -16.20
CA ASN A 61 9.40 -7.78 -15.75
C ASN A 61 9.39 -8.50 -14.39
N LEU A 62 8.45 -8.15 -13.51
CA LEU A 62 8.30 -8.80 -12.20
C LEU A 62 7.80 -10.23 -12.34
N LEU A 63 6.89 -10.49 -13.29
CA LEU A 63 6.41 -11.83 -13.60
C LEU A 63 7.49 -12.70 -14.26
N GLU A 64 8.45 -12.10 -14.97
CA GLU A 64 9.60 -12.84 -15.52
C GLU A 64 10.56 -13.30 -14.40
N GLU A 65 10.72 -12.52 -13.33
CA GLU A 65 11.63 -12.86 -12.22
C GLU A 65 10.97 -13.67 -11.09
N ILE A 66 9.75 -13.30 -10.71
CA ILE A 66 9.02 -13.86 -9.56
C ILE A 66 7.93 -14.86 -10.01
N GLY A 67 7.58 -14.88 -11.30
CA GLY A 67 6.59 -15.82 -11.82
C GLY A 67 5.20 -15.62 -11.22
N GLN A 68 4.49 -16.73 -11.01
CA GLN A 68 3.14 -16.74 -10.46
C GLN A 68 3.11 -16.45 -8.96
N ASP A 69 4.25 -16.48 -8.27
CA ASP A 69 4.31 -16.24 -6.82
C ASP A 69 3.91 -14.81 -6.45
N LEU A 70 3.92 -13.88 -7.42
CA LEU A 70 3.36 -12.53 -7.25
C LEU A 70 1.91 -12.54 -6.73
N PHE A 71 1.14 -13.57 -7.06
CA PHE A 71 -0.25 -13.70 -6.64
C PHE A 71 -0.41 -14.09 -5.16
N GLU A 72 0.69 -14.40 -4.47
CA GLU A 72 0.74 -14.67 -3.03
C GLU A 72 0.74 -13.38 -2.18
N VAL A 73 0.97 -12.22 -2.79
CA VAL A 73 0.98 -10.92 -2.12
C VAL A 73 -0.29 -10.70 -1.31
N ARG A 74 -0.10 -10.38 -0.02
CA ARG A 74 -1.17 -10.09 0.94
C ARG A 74 -1.35 -8.61 1.22
N GLN A 75 -0.30 -7.82 1.04
CA GLN A 75 -0.32 -6.39 1.28
C GLN A 75 0.10 -5.63 0.04
N LEU A 76 -0.72 -4.65 -0.37
CA LEU A 76 -0.47 -3.81 -1.52
C LEU A 76 -0.42 -2.34 -1.10
N ILE A 77 0.67 -1.65 -1.45
CA ILE A 77 0.84 -0.22 -1.24
C ILE A 77 1.01 0.45 -2.60
N LEU A 78 0.04 1.27 -2.96
CA LEU A 78 0.02 2.04 -4.21
C LEU A 78 0.27 3.52 -3.91
N GLN A 79 1.33 4.08 -4.48
CA GLN A 79 1.72 5.48 -4.32
C GLN A 79 2.42 6.02 -5.57
N PRO A 80 2.29 7.30 -5.96
CA PRO A 80 2.80 7.79 -7.25
C PRO A 80 4.32 7.73 -7.38
N THR A 81 5.06 7.81 -6.26
CA THR A 81 6.53 7.79 -6.21
C THR A 81 7.04 7.25 -4.88
N PHE A 82 8.27 6.74 -4.85
CA PHE A 82 8.99 6.41 -3.61
C PHE A 82 9.92 7.54 -3.13
N SER A 83 9.99 8.64 -3.88
CA SER A 83 10.81 9.80 -3.51
C SER A 83 10.19 10.56 -2.34
N ASN A 84 11.00 10.88 -1.32
CA ASN A 84 10.64 11.80 -0.23
C ASN A 84 10.72 13.28 -0.64
N ILE A 85 11.11 13.58 -1.88
CA ILE A 85 11.23 14.97 -2.33
C ILE A 85 9.83 15.54 -2.48
N SER A 86 9.48 16.44 -1.57
CA SER A 86 8.35 17.35 -1.59
C SER A 86 8.48 18.38 -2.73
N SER A 87 8.73 17.91 -3.96
CA SER A 87 8.46 18.69 -5.15
C SER A 87 6.94 18.75 -5.27
N GLY A 88 6.38 19.96 -5.18
CA GLY A 88 4.94 20.27 -5.08
C GLY A 88 4.03 19.82 -6.23
N GLU A 89 4.38 18.75 -6.94
CA GLU A 89 3.66 18.19 -8.09
C GLU A 89 3.77 16.66 -8.16
N ALA A 90 3.88 15.93 -7.03
CA ALA A 90 3.54 14.51 -7.08
C ALA A 90 2.03 14.40 -7.38
N GLY A 91 1.69 14.37 -8.66
CA GLY A 91 0.33 14.25 -9.14
C GLY A 91 -0.33 12.99 -8.59
N TYR A 92 -1.65 13.04 -8.44
CA TYR A 92 -2.41 11.88 -8.01
C TYR A 92 -2.29 10.78 -9.08
N GLY A 93 -1.86 9.59 -8.67
CA GLY A 93 -1.77 8.43 -9.56
C GLY A 93 -3.13 7.78 -9.78
N SER A 94 -3.29 7.02 -10.86
CA SER A 94 -4.45 6.13 -11.06
C SER A 94 -4.19 4.73 -10.47
N ILE A 95 -5.22 3.90 -10.42
CA ILE A 95 -5.12 2.48 -10.05
C ILE A 95 -4.72 1.67 -11.30
N PRO A 96 -3.57 0.99 -11.32
CA PRO A 96 -3.23 0.09 -12.43
C PRO A 96 -4.19 -1.10 -12.57
N ASP A 97 -4.70 -1.34 -13.78
CA ASP A 97 -5.64 -2.44 -14.07
C ASP A 97 -5.14 -3.81 -13.63
N TRP A 98 -3.83 -4.06 -13.75
CA TRP A 98 -3.25 -5.37 -13.44
C TRP A 98 -3.40 -5.77 -11.97
N ILE A 99 -3.62 -4.82 -11.06
CA ILE A 99 -3.86 -5.08 -9.63
C ILE A 99 -5.09 -5.95 -9.42
N THR A 100 -6.08 -5.88 -10.32
CA THR A 100 -7.29 -6.73 -10.28
C THR A 100 -6.98 -8.24 -10.37
N ASN A 101 -5.78 -8.59 -10.84
CA ASN A 101 -5.35 -9.99 -10.95
C ASN A 101 -4.81 -10.57 -9.65
N LEU A 102 -4.51 -9.74 -8.64
CA LEU A 102 -4.02 -10.22 -7.34
C LEU A 102 -5.12 -11.00 -6.61
N LYS A 103 -4.79 -12.14 -5.98
CA LYS A 103 -5.79 -13.06 -5.42
C LYS A 103 -5.79 -13.17 -3.90
N LYS A 104 -4.74 -12.71 -3.23
CA LYS A 104 -4.58 -12.86 -1.78
C LYS A 104 -4.41 -11.55 -1.02
N VAL A 105 -4.67 -10.40 -1.67
CA VAL A 105 -4.52 -9.08 -1.05
C VAL A 105 -5.59 -8.86 0.02
N GLU A 106 -5.15 -8.88 1.28
CA GLU A 106 -5.98 -8.65 2.47
C GLU A 106 -5.88 -7.19 2.94
N LEU A 107 -4.77 -6.51 2.65
CA LEU A 107 -4.56 -5.10 2.99
C LEU A 107 -4.20 -4.30 1.74
N ILE A 108 -4.90 -3.20 1.52
CA ILE A 108 -4.57 -2.23 0.47
C ILE A 108 -4.38 -0.84 1.07
N LYS A 109 -3.29 -0.18 0.68
CA LYS A 109 -2.99 1.21 1.05
C LYS A 109 -2.87 2.06 -0.21
N PHE A 110 -3.63 3.14 -0.23
CA PHE A 110 -3.57 4.18 -1.25
C PHE A 110 -2.93 5.42 -0.65
N ALA A 111 -1.88 5.93 -1.28
CA ALA A 111 -1.26 7.20 -0.90
C ALA A 111 -1.13 8.09 -2.13
N TYR A 112 -1.78 9.27 -2.15
CA TYR A 112 -1.76 10.19 -3.31
C TYR A 112 -2.31 9.54 -4.60
N ILE A 113 -3.46 8.86 -4.49
CA ILE A 113 -4.12 8.14 -5.59
C ILE A 113 -5.53 8.70 -5.83
N ASN A 114 -5.92 8.79 -7.11
CA ASN A 114 -7.28 9.02 -7.53
C ASN A 114 -8.07 7.70 -7.51
N LEU A 115 -9.19 7.69 -6.78
CA LEU A 115 -10.01 6.52 -6.50
C LEU A 115 -11.30 6.45 -7.34
N ASP A 116 -11.40 7.20 -8.44
CA ASP A 116 -12.54 7.13 -9.37
C ASP A 116 -12.82 5.70 -9.87
N GLU A 117 -11.77 4.88 -9.99
CA GLU A 117 -11.85 3.49 -10.49
C GLU A 117 -11.78 2.44 -9.37
N LEU A 118 -12.02 2.82 -8.11
CA LEU A 118 -11.92 1.92 -6.97
C LEU A 118 -12.82 0.66 -7.10
N TRP A 119 -13.95 0.77 -7.81
CA TRP A 119 -14.88 -0.32 -8.10
C TRP A 119 -14.27 -1.49 -8.92
N LEU A 120 -13.14 -1.27 -9.60
CA LEU A 120 -12.41 -2.33 -10.30
C LEU A 120 -11.86 -3.39 -9.34
N LEU A 121 -11.61 -3.00 -8.09
CA LEU A 121 -10.98 -3.85 -7.08
C LEU A 121 -11.98 -4.60 -6.19
N ARG A 122 -13.28 -4.53 -6.50
CA ARG A 122 -14.38 -5.08 -5.67
C ARG A 122 -14.27 -6.58 -5.37
N ASP A 123 -13.64 -7.34 -6.27
CA ASP A 123 -13.53 -8.80 -6.20
C ASP A 123 -12.28 -9.25 -5.40
N LEU A 124 -11.44 -8.30 -4.95
CA LEU A 124 -10.29 -8.61 -4.11
C LEU A 124 -10.72 -8.95 -2.68
N PRO A 125 -10.05 -9.89 -1.98
CA PRO A 125 -10.36 -10.26 -0.60
C PRO A 125 -9.82 -9.24 0.44
N VAL A 126 -9.98 -7.95 0.15
CA VAL A 126 -9.47 -6.87 1.00
C VAL A 126 -10.26 -6.80 2.29
N LYS A 127 -9.55 -7.00 3.41
CA LYS A 127 -10.07 -6.86 4.78
C LYS A 127 -9.79 -5.47 5.36
N GLN A 128 -8.67 -4.87 4.99
CA GLN A 128 -8.25 -3.57 5.51
C GLN A 128 -7.89 -2.62 4.38
N MET A 129 -8.44 -1.40 4.43
CA MET A 129 -8.16 -0.34 3.46
C MET A 129 -7.59 0.89 4.17
N VAL A 130 -6.45 1.39 3.70
CA VAL A 130 -5.81 2.59 4.23
C VAL A 130 -5.83 3.67 3.15
N LEU A 131 -6.41 4.81 3.50
CA LEU A 131 -6.65 5.96 2.61
C LEU A 131 -5.83 7.14 3.12
N ASN A 132 -4.79 7.52 2.40
CA ASN A 132 -3.88 8.59 2.76
C ASN A 132 -3.78 9.59 1.60
N ASN A 133 -4.15 10.84 1.82
CA ASN A 133 -4.11 11.89 0.81
C ASN A 133 -4.73 11.42 -0.52
N ILE A 134 -5.98 10.98 -0.51
CA ILE A 134 -6.66 10.46 -1.71
C ILE A 134 -7.57 11.52 -2.35
N LYS A 135 -7.93 11.30 -3.61
CA LYS A 135 -8.93 12.12 -4.32
C LYS A 135 -9.92 11.22 -5.05
N PHE A 136 -11.08 11.78 -5.31
CA PHE A 136 -12.10 11.23 -6.20
C PHE A 136 -12.93 12.42 -6.71
N SER A 137 -13.47 12.29 -7.91
CA SER A 137 -14.30 13.29 -8.57
C SER A 137 -15.74 13.28 -8.04
N GLU A 138 -16.28 12.09 -7.77
CA GLU A 138 -17.68 11.89 -7.40
C GLU A 138 -17.82 11.16 -6.04
N THR A 139 -18.32 11.87 -5.03
CA THR A 139 -18.56 11.32 -3.69
C THR A 139 -19.44 10.08 -3.68
N ASP A 140 -20.51 10.08 -4.49
CA ASP A 140 -21.46 8.96 -4.52
C ASP A 140 -20.87 7.72 -5.17
N LEU A 141 -20.02 7.91 -6.20
CA LEU A 141 -19.29 6.82 -6.84
C LEU A 141 -18.26 6.22 -5.88
N PHE A 142 -17.51 7.04 -5.14
CA PHE A 142 -16.60 6.59 -4.11
C PHE A 142 -17.31 5.75 -3.04
N ILE A 143 -18.41 6.28 -2.47
CA ILE A 143 -19.20 5.57 -1.46
C ILE A 143 -19.74 4.24 -2.01
N LYS A 144 -20.27 4.22 -3.24
CA LYS A 144 -20.73 2.98 -3.87
C LYS A 144 -19.58 1.99 -4.01
N SER A 145 -18.43 2.42 -4.51
CA SER A 145 -17.24 1.59 -4.71
C SER A 145 -16.77 0.92 -3.43
N VAL A 146 -16.64 1.69 -2.34
CA VAL A 146 -16.26 1.15 -1.02
C VAL A 146 -17.26 0.10 -0.53
N ASN A 147 -18.56 0.30 -0.79
CA ASN A 147 -19.58 -0.65 -0.35
C ASN A 147 -19.54 -2.00 -1.10
N LEU A 148 -18.96 -2.04 -2.31
CA LEU A 148 -18.81 -3.27 -3.10
C LEU A 148 -17.77 -4.25 -2.52
N PHE A 149 -16.87 -3.82 -1.64
CA PHE A 149 -15.87 -4.73 -1.06
C PHE A 149 -16.51 -5.67 -0.04
N HIS A 150 -16.67 -6.94 -0.38
CA HIS A 150 -17.42 -7.90 0.44
C HIS A 150 -16.72 -8.28 1.75
N PHE A 151 -15.40 -8.30 1.77
CA PHE A 151 -14.58 -8.76 2.92
C PHE A 151 -14.03 -7.62 3.78
N LEU A 152 -14.38 -6.38 3.47
CA LEU A 152 -13.81 -5.22 4.14
C LEU A 152 -14.33 -5.16 5.58
N ASP A 153 -13.39 -5.17 6.53
CA ASP A 153 -13.63 -5.15 7.97
C ASP A 153 -13.12 -3.84 8.61
N GLY A 154 -12.22 -3.12 7.93
CA GLY A 154 -11.64 -1.88 8.46
C GLY A 154 -11.21 -0.88 7.40
N ILE A 155 -11.42 0.40 7.71
CA ILE A 155 -10.95 1.55 6.92
C ILE A 155 -10.19 2.51 7.84
N THR A 156 -8.93 2.77 7.52
CA THR A 156 -8.14 3.84 8.11
C THR A 156 -8.07 5.00 7.13
N TYR A 157 -8.36 6.22 7.57
CA TYR A 157 -8.40 7.41 6.71
C TYR A 157 -7.77 8.63 7.39
N ASP A 158 -7.40 9.63 6.59
CA ASP A 158 -6.88 10.93 7.04
C ASP A 158 -7.81 12.08 6.61
N ASP A 159 -7.34 13.33 6.76
CA ASP A 159 -8.08 14.54 6.42
C ASP A 159 -8.48 14.68 4.93
N SER A 160 -7.99 13.82 4.03
CA SER A 160 -8.45 13.81 2.64
C SER A 160 -9.90 13.33 2.47
N ILE A 161 -10.50 12.75 3.52
CA ILE A 161 -11.89 12.29 3.52
C ILE A 161 -12.65 12.93 4.68
N SER A 162 -13.74 13.65 4.35
CA SER A 162 -14.56 14.30 5.37
C SER A 162 -15.31 13.29 6.23
N LYS A 163 -15.56 13.67 7.50
CA LYS A 163 -16.36 12.87 8.45
C LYS A 163 -17.77 12.57 7.94
N GLU A 164 -18.34 13.46 7.12
CA GLU A 164 -19.65 13.26 6.49
C GLU A 164 -19.63 12.07 5.54
N ILE A 165 -18.62 11.98 4.68
CA ILE A 165 -18.46 10.87 3.72
C ILE A 165 -18.30 9.56 4.47
N ILE A 166 -17.45 9.53 5.50
CA ILE A 166 -17.26 8.36 6.36
C ILE A 166 -18.57 7.93 7.01
N SER A 167 -19.35 8.86 7.54
CA SER A 167 -20.66 8.56 8.15
C SER A 167 -21.62 7.93 7.12
N ARG A 168 -21.60 8.41 5.87
CA ARG A 168 -22.41 7.82 4.78
C ARG A 168 -21.96 6.41 4.40
N VAL A 169 -20.66 6.10 4.47
CA VAL A 169 -20.15 4.73 4.29
C VAL A 169 -20.59 3.84 5.46
N MET A 170 -20.44 4.31 6.70
CA MET A 170 -20.85 3.58 7.92
C MET A 170 -22.32 3.16 7.89
N LEU A 171 -23.22 4.05 7.46
CA LEU A 171 -24.65 3.76 7.34
C LEU A 171 -24.96 2.58 6.40
N ARG A 172 -24.12 2.34 5.40
CA ARG A 172 -24.29 1.26 4.41
C ARG A 172 -23.48 0.00 4.74
N LYS A 173 -22.53 0.10 5.68
CA LYS A 173 -21.57 -0.96 6.01
C LYS A 173 -21.30 -1.01 7.52
N SER A 174 -22.34 -1.32 8.29
CA SER A 174 -22.36 -1.23 9.76
C SER A 174 -21.38 -2.16 10.50
N GLY A 175 -20.79 -3.15 9.83
CA GLY A 175 -19.77 -4.05 10.39
C GLY A 175 -18.32 -3.56 10.26
N VAL A 176 -18.07 -2.49 9.51
CA VAL A 176 -16.71 -1.98 9.24
C VAL A 176 -16.24 -1.09 10.36
N LYS A 177 -15.00 -1.33 10.84
CA LYS A 177 -14.31 -0.46 11.79
C LYS A 177 -13.69 0.72 11.05
N PHE A 178 -13.74 1.88 11.67
CA PHE A 178 -13.13 3.10 11.11
C PHE A 178 -12.13 3.66 12.09
N SER A 179 -10.93 3.96 11.61
CA SER A 179 -9.87 4.61 12.39
C SER A 179 -9.36 5.84 11.67
N TYR A 180 -9.07 6.88 12.44
CA TYR A 180 -8.46 8.09 11.95
C TYR A 180 -6.94 7.99 12.10
N LYS A 181 -6.20 8.30 11.04
CA LYS A 181 -4.73 8.32 11.07
C LYS A 181 -4.26 9.63 11.72
N THR A 182 -3.64 9.52 12.89
CA THR A 182 -2.91 10.64 13.52
C THR A 182 -1.47 10.63 13.02
N ASP A 183 -0.98 11.77 12.54
CA ASP A 183 0.42 11.97 12.17
C ASP A 183 1.37 11.90 13.37
#